data_AF-A0A9X7Z838-F1
#
_entry.id   AF-A0A9X7Z838-F1
#
_cell.length_a   1.000
_cell.length_b   1.000
_cell.length_c   1.000
_cell.angle_alpha   90.00
_cell.angle_beta   90.00
_cell.angle_gamma   90.00
#
_symmetry.space_group_name_H-M   'P 1'
#
loop_
_entity.id
_entity.type
_entity.pdbx_description
1 polymer ?
#
loop_
_entity_poly.entity_id
_entity_poly.type
_entity_poly.pdbx_seq_one_letter_code
_entity_poly.pdbx_strand_id
1 'polypeptide(L)'
;MRTIDAVVGVFQGSGNAWLNYNEIYEQMDKSVFGQNKFGERGKRNIVYRILLGYQDMFEVDESARPKKFRLATLTADNSQTEVELTKKYSMGEATVFFNGEAFHEAVFGLERDFEEAVKENHALIFGEQSYYYDVRKRIGKRICDAFVFDKEVGKLIVVENEIATHDLWGHIIPQIIEFFNGMRDDQTKQALKYDVEWNADDKLSIIEAIDKEQYEIVVVIDALTFDAKKARKDINELIKHFVRNKSISIHFREFKMFSSDKDQRRLFVVN
;
A
#
# COMPACT_ATOMS: atom_id res chain seq x y z
N MET A 1 13.04 21.45 8.07
CA MET A 1 12.64 20.77 6.81
C MET A 1 12.93 19.29 6.98
N ARG A 2 11.98 18.38 6.71
CA ARG A 2 12.25 16.94 6.82
C ARG A 2 13.07 16.49 5.60
N THR A 3 13.85 15.41 5.75
CA THR A 3 14.68 14.87 4.65
C THR A 3 13.85 14.56 3.39
N ILE A 4 12.61 14.06 3.56
CA ILE A 4 11.70 13.80 2.44
C ILE A 4 11.27 15.08 1.71
N ASP A 5 11.00 16.17 2.44
CA ASP A 5 10.61 17.46 1.85
C ASP A 5 11.77 18.03 1.01
N ALA A 6 13.02 17.79 1.45
CA ALA A 6 14.23 18.19 0.74
C ALA A 6 14.48 17.35 -0.52
N VAL A 7 14.19 16.04 -0.49
CA VAL A 7 14.23 15.18 -1.69
C VAL A 7 13.21 15.67 -2.72
N VAL A 8 11.98 16.01 -2.29
CA VAL A 8 10.93 16.56 -3.18
C VAL A 8 11.38 17.88 -3.81
N GLY A 9 12.01 18.78 -3.05
CA GLY A 9 12.54 20.03 -3.58
C GLY A 9 13.59 19.86 -4.67
N VAL A 10 14.45 18.84 -4.56
CA VAL A 10 15.45 18.52 -5.59
C VAL A 10 14.78 18.06 -6.89
N PHE A 11 13.76 17.21 -6.80
CA PHE A 11 13.00 16.79 -7.98
C PHE A 11 12.32 17.99 -8.67
N GLN A 12 11.65 18.85 -7.90
CA GLN A 12 11.00 20.05 -8.43
C GLN A 12 12.01 20.99 -9.12
N GLY A 13 13.16 21.24 -8.50
CA GLY A 13 14.24 22.06 -9.06
C GLY A 13 14.87 21.47 -10.33
N SER A 14 14.82 20.15 -10.47
CA SER A 14 15.31 19.42 -11.65
C SER A 14 14.25 19.24 -12.75
N GLY A 15 13.13 19.98 -12.67
CA GLY A 15 12.03 19.82 -13.61
C GLY A 15 11.39 18.43 -13.59
N ASN A 16 11.46 17.76 -12.43
CA ASN A 16 11.09 16.36 -12.19
C ASN A 16 11.86 15.37 -13.08
N ALA A 17 13.15 15.63 -13.33
CA ALA A 17 14.05 14.68 -13.97
C ALA A 17 14.37 13.49 -13.03
N TRP A 18 14.67 12.33 -13.63
CA TRP A 18 15.09 11.14 -12.90
C TRP A 18 16.49 11.32 -12.34
N LEU A 19 16.65 11.06 -11.06
CA LEU A 19 17.92 11.20 -10.34
C LEU A 19 18.15 9.96 -9.48
N ASN A 20 19.33 9.38 -9.54
CA ASN A 20 19.75 8.34 -8.62
C ASN A 20 20.00 8.93 -7.22
N TYR A 21 20.09 8.07 -6.20
CA TYR A 21 20.23 8.54 -4.82
C TYR A 21 21.51 9.37 -4.58
N ASN A 22 22.58 9.18 -5.37
CA ASN A 22 23.78 10.02 -5.28
C ASN A 22 23.51 11.41 -5.88
N GLU A 23 22.86 11.48 -7.04
CA GLU A 23 22.50 12.74 -7.69
C GLU A 23 21.53 13.56 -6.84
N ILE A 24 20.54 12.91 -6.23
CA ILE A 24 19.64 13.53 -5.26
C ILE A 24 20.45 14.04 -4.07
N TYR A 25 21.29 13.18 -3.48
CA TYR A 25 22.12 13.57 -2.36
C TYR A 25 22.95 14.81 -2.70
N GLU A 26 23.59 14.88 -3.86
CA GLU A 26 24.43 16.03 -4.25
C GLU A 26 23.67 17.35 -4.44
N GLN A 27 22.40 17.28 -4.83
CA GLN A 27 21.56 18.48 -5.01
C GLN A 27 20.82 18.90 -3.74
N MET A 28 20.79 18.05 -2.70
CA MET A 28 20.17 18.38 -1.43
C MET A 28 21.04 19.32 -0.57
N ASP A 29 20.38 20.26 0.11
CA ASP A 29 21.02 20.98 1.22
C ASP A 29 21.44 20.00 2.32
N LYS A 30 22.75 19.89 2.55
CA LYS A 30 23.31 18.93 3.52
C LYS A 30 22.95 19.27 4.97
N SER A 31 22.48 20.49 5.24
CA SER A 31 22.03 20.94 6.57
C SER A 31 20.82 20.16 7.09
N VAL A 32 20.03 19.56 6.18
CA VAL A 32 18.88 18.71 6.53
C VAL A 32 19.29 17.42 7.22
N PHE A 33 20.52 16.98 6.99
CA PHE A 33 21.11 15.85 7.68
C PHE A 33 21.87 16.41 8.89
N GLY A 34 21.25 16.29 10.08
CA GLY A 34 21.92 16.58 11.35
C GLY A 34 23.22 15.78 11.54
N GLN A 35 23.80 15.83 12.74
CA GLN A 35 25.03 15.09 13.02
C GLN A 35 24.83 13.58 12.81
N ASN A 36 25.57 13.00 11.87
CA ASN A 36 25.53 11.57 11.55
C ASN A 36 26.86 10.93 11.96
N LYS A 37 26.80 9.92 12.83
CA LYS A 37 27.97 9.18 13.34
C LYS A 37 28.78 8.49 12.24
N PHE A 38 28.17 8.26 11.07
CA PHE A 38 28.80 7.59 9.92
C PHE A 38 29.22 8.57 8.80
N GLY A 39 29.24 9.88 9.09
CA GLY A 39 29.70 10.90 8.13
C GLY A 39 28.87 10.97 6.85
N GLU A 40 29.49 11.41 5.75
CA GLU A 40 28.82 11.56 4.45
C GLU A 40 28.26 10.24 3.90
N ARG A 41 29.00 9.13 4.06
CA ARG A 41 28.55 7.80 3.64
C ARG A 41 27.26 7.40 4.35
N GLY A 42 27.15 7.74 5.63
CA GLY A 42 25.91 7.57 6.39
C GLY A 42 24.74 8.38 5.84
N LYS A 43 24.98 9.61 5.42
CA LYS A 43 23.95 10.49 4.86
C LYS A 43 23.47 10.00 3.48
N ARG A 44 24.39 9.56 2.62
CA ARG A 44 24.06 8.90 1.34
C ARG A 44 23.22 7.64 1.55
N ASN A 45 23.58 6.83 2.54
CA ASN A 45 22.80 5.63 2.90
C ASN A 45 21.41 5.96 3.45
N ILE A 46 21.23 7.11 4.12
CA ILE A 46 19.90 7.57 4.56
C ILE A 46 19.05 7.93 3.34
N VAL A 47 19.60 8.67 2.37
CA VAL A 47 18.90 8.96 1.10
C VAL A 47 18.57 7.67 0.38
N TYR A 48 19.54 6.75 0.24
CA TYR A 48 19.34 5.46 -0.38
C TYR A 48 18.28 4.61 0.34
N ARG A 49 18.26 4.55 1.68
CA ARG A 49 17.22 3.83 2.45
C ARG A 49 15.84 4.44 2.31
N ILE A 50 15.74 5.76 2.19
CA ILE A 50 14.48 6.45 1.90
C ILE A 50 13.97 6.04 0.49
N LEU A 51 14.89 5.64 -0.40
CA LEU A 51 14.61 5.28 -1.80
C LEU A 51 14.69 3.76 -2.08
N LEU A 52 15.05 2.92 -1.11
CA LEU A 52 15.29 1.48 -1.29
C LEU A 52 13.98 0.71 -1.18
N GLY A 53 13.76 -0.22 -2.11
CA GLY A 53 12.55 -1.06 -2.19
C GLY A 53 11.51 -0.56 -3.19
N TYR A 54 11.73 0.60 -3.83
CA TYR A 54 10.76 1.22 -4.74
C TYR A 54 11.48 2.05 -5.83
N GLN A 55 11.02 1.99 -7.09
CA GLN A 55 11.16 3.15 -7.99
C GLN A 55 10.04 4.12 -7.62
N ASP A 56 10.30 4.97 -6.61
CA ASP A 56 9.38 6.03 -6.23
C ASP A 56 9.35 7.09 -7.34
N MET A 57 8.23 7.21 -8.05
CA MET A 57 7.98 8.40 -8.85
C MET A 57 7.27 9.43 -7.98
N PHE A 58 7.67 10.69 -8.11
CA PHE A 58 7.01 11.81 -7.45
C PHE A 58 6.37 12.67 -8.52
N GLU A 59 5.04 12.75 -8.53
CA GLU A 59 4.33 13.82 -9.23
C GLU A 59 3.90 14.84 -8.20
N VAL A 60 3.95 16.10 -8.58
CA VAL A 60 3.38 17.18 -7.81
C VAL A 60 2.13 17.58 -8.57
N ASP A 61 0.94 17.33 -8.01
CA ASP A 61 -0.30 17.72 -8.67
C ASP A 61 -0.41 19.26 -8.79
N GLU A 62 -1.41 19.75 -9.52
CA GLU A 62 -1.64 21.20 -9.71
C GLU A 62 -1.83 21.95 -8.37
N SER A 63 -2.07 21.24 -7.27
CA SER A 63 -2.21 21.77 -5.91
C SER A 63 -0.92 21.63 -5.07
N ALA A 64 0.21 21.38 -5.71
CA ALA A 64 1.51 21.19 -5.06
C ALA A 64 1.58 20.00 -4.08
N ARG A 65 0.68 19.01 -4.20
CA ARG A 65 0.69 17.83 -3.34
C ARG A 65 1.56 16.73 -3.97
N PRO A 66 2.58 16.21 -3.25
CA PRO A 66 3.37 15.09 -3.74
C PRO A 66 2.51 13.83 -3.76
N LYS A 67 2.35 13.24 -4.94
CA LYS A 67 1.81 11.91 -5.17
C LYS A 67 2.99 10.96 -5.38
N LYS A 68 2.96 9.84 -4.67
CA LYS A 68 4.02 8.82 -4.68
C LYS A 68 3.54 7.66 -5.55
N PHE A 69 4.24 7.37 -6.64
CA PHE A 69 3.90 6.27 -7.54
C PHE A 69 4.93 5.15 -7.39
N ARG A 70 4.45 3.91 -7.44
CA ARG A 70 5.26 2.70 -7.36
C ARG A 70 5.20 1.98 -8.69
N LEU A 71 6.27 2.00 -9.47
CA LEU A 71 6.34 1.26 -10.74
C LEU A 71 6.99 -0.12 -10.48
N ALA A 72 6.27 -1.20 -10.78
CA ALA A 72 6.85 -2.54 -10.80
C ALA A 72 7.46 -2.81 -12.18
N THR A 73 8.77 -3.03 -12.26
CA THR A 73 9.47 -3.46 -13.49
C THR A 73 9.63 -4.98 -13.54
N LEU A 74 8.56 -5.72 -13.22
CA LEU A 74 8.56 -7.18 -13.30
C LEU A 74 7.77 -7.61 -14.54
N THR A 75 8.46 -8.27 -15.47
CA THR A 75 7.82 -9.12 -16.48
C THR A 75 7.35 -10.42 -15.82
N ALA A 76 6.48 -11.18 -16.49
CA ALA A 76 5.89 -12.44 -16.00
C ALA A 76 6.91 -13.53 -15.59
N ASP A 77 8.21 -13.31 -15.84
CA ASP A 77 9.33 -14.19 -15.53
C ASP A 77 10.27 -13.67 -14.43
N ASN A 78 9.89 -12.61 -13.69
CA ASN A 78 10.68 -12.00 -12.62
C ASN A 78 12.06 -11.46 -13.04
N SER A 79 12.27 -11.11 -14.31
CA SER A 79 13.51 -10.45 -14.75
C SER A 79 13.43 -8.91 -14.65
N GLN A 80 14.50 -8.28 -14.15
CA GLN A 80 14.64 -6.81 -14.11
C GLN A 80 15.12 -6.30 -15.47
N THR A 81 14.41 -5.36 -16.08
CA THR A 81 14.91 -4.59 -17.23
C THR A 81 15.32 -3.18 -16.80
N GLU A 82 16.52 -2.75 -17.17
CA GLU A 82 16.90 -1.33 -17.12
C GLU A 82 16.05 -0.56 -18.13
N VAL A 83 15.38 0.50 -17.68
CA VAL A 83 14.49 1.31 -18.52
C VAL A 83 14.91 2.77 -18.46
N GLU A 84 15.19 3.35 -19.62
CA GLU A 84 15.50 4.77 -19.80
C GLU A 84 14.18 5.54 -20.07
N LEU A 85 13.88 6.55 -19.25
CA LEU A 85 12.53 7.15 -19.16
C LEU A 85 12.47 8.57 -19.72
N THR A 86 11.75 8.76 -20.83
CA THR A 86 11.38 10.07 -21.39
C THR A 86 9.92 10.44 -21.10
N LYS A 87 9.74 11.62 -20.51
CA LYS A 87 8.54 12.29 -19.96
C LYS A 87 7.26 12.27 -20.82
N LYS A 88 6.10 11.87 -20.26
CA LYS A 88 4.81 12.64 -20.17
C LYS A 88 3.70 11.79 -19.54
N TYR A 89 3.14 12.21 -18.40
CA TYR A 89 1.85 11.72 -17.91
C TYR A 89 0.92 12.91 -17.67
N SER A 90 -0.34 12.75 -18.05
CA SER A 90 -1.46 13.60 -17.66
C SER A 90 -2.45 12.71 -16.94
N MET A 91 -2.52 12.82 -15.60
CA MET A 91 -3.54 12.13 -14.83
C MET A 91 -4.90 12.80 -15.06
N GLY A 92 -5.84 12.03 -15.59
CA GLY A 92 -7.21 12.49 -15.85
C GLY A 92 -8.04 11.51 -16.69
N GLU A 93 -7.39 10.56 -17.37
CA GLU A 93 -8.09 9.60 -18.25
C GLU A 93 -7.55 8.19 -17.98
N ALA A 94 -8.36 7.17 -18.30
CA ALA A 94 -8.12 5.74 -18.12
C ALA A 94 -6.90 5.19 -18.91
N THR A 95 -5.87 6.01 -19.14
CA THR A 95 -4.71 5.74 -19.98
C THR A 95 -3.44 6.39 -19.41
N VAL A 96 -2.38 5.61 -19.28
CA VAL A 96 -1.06 5.96 -18.75
C VAL A 96 -0.04 5.76 -19.87
N PHE A 97 0.74 6.80 -20.21
CA PHE A 97 1.73 6.72 -21.30
C PHE A 97 3.16 6.46 -20.79
N PHE A 98 3.66 5.24 -20.93
CA PHE A 98 5.01 4.83 -20.51
C PHE A 98 5.85 4.42 -21.72
N ASN A 99 7.07 4.92 -21.86
CA ASN A 99 7.99 4.60 -22.97
C ASN A 99 7.38 4.77 -24.38
N GLY A 100 6.52 5.78 -24.57
CA GLY A 100 5.84 6.01 -25.85
C GLY A 100 4.70 5.04 -26.15
N GLU A 101 4.24 4.30 -25.15
CA GLU A 101 3.15 3.34 -25.24
C GLU A 101 2.03 3.70 -24.26
N ALA A 102 0.79 3.48 -24.69
CA ALA A 102 -0.40 3.66 -23.87
C ALA A 102 -0.72 2.39 -23.10
N PHE A 103 -1.01 2.56 -21.81
CA PHE A 103 -1.48 1.52 -20.91
C PHE A 103 -2.85 1.93 -20.41
N HIS A 104 -3.85 1.08 -20.58
CA HIS A 104 -5.23 1.40 -20.22
C HIS A 104 -5.57 0.85 -18.84
N GLU A 105 -6.28 1.65 -18.04
CA GLU A 105 -6.70 1.26 -16.68
C GLU A 105 -7.67 0.08 -16.76
N ALA A 106 -7.38 -0.96 -15.97
CA ALA A 106 -8.28 -2.08 -15.78
C ALA A 106 -9.45 -1.64 -14.90
N VAL A 107 -10.67 -1.72 -15.43
CA VAL A 107 -11.89 -1.46 -14.68
C VAL A 107 -12.42 -2.79 -14.15
N PHE A 108 -12.59 -2.88 -12.84
CA PHE A 108 -13.13 -4.07 -12.19
C PHE A 108 -14.65 -3.96 -12.09
N GLY A 109 -15.36 -4.81 -12.83
CA GLY A 109 -16.82 -4.90 -12.75
C GLY A 109 -17.32 -5.73 -11.57
N LEU A 110 -16.46 -6.62 -11.04
CA LEU A 110 -16.76 -7.53 -9.95
C LEU A 110 -15.65 -7.45 -8.90
N GLU A 111 -16.05 -7.41 -7.63
CA GLU A 111 -15.15 -7.41 -6.47
C GLU A 111 -14.21 -8.63 -6.46
N ARG A 112 -14.71 -9.81 -6.85
CA ARG A 112 -13.90 -11.03 -6.96
C ARG A 112 -12.74 -10.89 -7.96
N ASP A 113 -12.95 -10.19 -9.07
CA ASP A 113 -11.89 -10.01 -10.07
C ASP A 113 -10.81 -9.06 -9.52
N PHE A 114 -11.23 -8.09 -8.69
CA PHE A 114 -10.32 -7.20 -7.98
C PHE A 114 -9.57 -7.93 -6.84
N GLU A 115 -10.25 -8.76 -6.05
CA GLU A 115 -9.67 -9.63 -5.02
C GLU A 115 -8.54 -10.50 -5.60
N GLU A 116 -8.76 -11.14 -6.76
CA GLU A 116 -7.74 -11.95 -7.42
C GLU A 116 -6.55 -11.09 -7.88
N ALA A 117 -6.80 -9.90 -8.44
CA ALA A 117 -5.74 -8.98 -8.83
C ALA A 117 -4.92 -8.51 -7.62
N VAL A 118 -5.55 -8.25 -6.47
CA VAL A 118 -4.86 -7.90 -5.22
C VAL A 118 -4.02 -9.08 -4.72
N LYS A 119 -4.55 -10.31 -4.76
CA LYS A 119 -3.84 -11.52 -4.37
C LYS A 119 -2.61 -11.80 -5.24
N GLU A 120 -2.76 -11.69 -6.56
CA GLU A 120 -1.65 -11.84 -7.52
C GLU A 120 -0.53 -10.81 -7.27
N ASN A 121 -0.89 -9.61 -6.81
CA ASN A 121 0.03 -8.49 -6.63
C ASN A 121 0.26 -8.12 -5.16
N HIS A 122 0.00 -9.04 -4.22
CA HIS A 122 0.04 -8.73 -2.80
C HIS A 122 1.43 -8.28 -2.33
N ALA A 123 2.51 -8.86 -2.86
CA ALA A 123 3.88 -8.46 -2.55
C ALA A 123 4.14 -6.99 -2.92
N LEU A 124 3.60 -6.54 -4.05
CA LEU A 124 3.66 -5.14 -4.47
C LEU A 124 2.83 -4.24 -3.55
N ILE A 125 1.66 -4.70 -3.10
CA ILE A 125 0.74 -3.90 -2.29
C ILE A 125 1.25 -3.80 -0.86
N PHE A 126 1.58 -4.93 -0.22
CA PHE A 126 1.87 -5.04 1.21
C PHE A 126 3.37 -5.12 1.53
N GLY A 127 4.20 -5.56 0.60
CA GLY A 127 5.66 -5.68 0.74
C GLY A 127 6.19 -7.06 0.36
N GLU A 128 7.46 -7.16 -0.04
CA GLU A 128 8.09 -8.40 -0.52
C GLU A 128 8.16 -9.53 0.52
N GLN A 129 8.10 -9.20 1.80
CA GLN A 129 8.10 -10.17 2.91
C GLN A 129 6.70 -10.35 3.52
N SER A 130 5.66 -10.03 2.75
CA SER A 130 4.28 -10.23 3.14
C SER A 130 3.75 -11.56 2.59
N TYR A 131 3.02 -12.29 3.42
CA TYR A 131 2.40 -13.56 3.04
C TYR A 131 0.89 -13.38 3.04
N TYR A 132 0.27 -13.57 1.86
CA TYR A 132 -1.17 -13.48 1.68
C TYR A 132 -1.84 -14.82 1.98
N TYR A 133 -2.86 -14.78 2.83
CA TYR A 133 -3.68 -15.92 3.21
C TYR A 133 -5.11 -15.64 2.75
N ASP A 134 -5.59 -16.44 1.81
CA ASP A 134 -6.96 -16.43 1.31
C ASP A 134 -7.87 -17.14 2.34
N VAL A 135 -8.26 -16.37 3.35
CA VAL A 135 -8.94 -16.86 4.54
C VAL A 135 -10.38 -16.39 4.45
N ARG A 136 -11.18 -17.06 3.62
CA ARG A 136 -12.64 -16.87 3.49
C ARG A 136 -13.38 -17.31 4.75
N LYS A 137 -13.06 -16.69 5.88
CA LYS A 137 -13.59 -16.98 7.21
C LYS A 137 -14.47 -15.85 7.66
N ARG A 138 -15.49 -16.24 8.43
CA ARG A 138 -16.40 -15.29 9.04
C ARG A 138 -15.71 -14.62 10.23
N ILE A 139 -15.68 -13.30 10.23
CA ILE A 139 -15.26 -12.46 11.35
C ILE A 139 -16.47 -11.60 11.72
N GLY A 140 -17.05 -11.86 12.90
CA GLY A 140 -18.33 -11.28 13.28
C GLY A 140 -19.45 -11.74 12.33
N LYS A 141 -20.14 -10.80 11.67
CA LYS A 141 -21.17 -11.13 10.67
C LYS A 141 -20.69 -11.09 9.22
N ARG A 142 -19.43 -10.70 8.98
CA ARG A 142 -18.87 -10.53 7.64
C ARG A 142 -17.87 -11.62 7.33
N ILE A 143 -17.66 -11.87 6.05
CA ILE A 143 -16.57 -12.72 5.56
C ILE A 143 -15.41 -11.76 5.33
N CYS A 144 -14.25 -12.09 5.88
CA CYS A 144 -13.02 -11.40 5.56
C CYS A 144 -12.47 -12.00 4.27
N ASP A 145 -11.99 -11.15 3.37
CA ASP A 145 -11.40 -11.63 2.11
C ASP A 145 -10.09 -12.35 2.37
N ALA A 146 -9.18 -11.69 3.11
CA ALA A 146 -7.87 -12.24 3.37
C ALA A 146 -7.20 -11.72 4.63
N PHE A 147 -6.17 -12.46 5.05
CA PHE A 147 -5.17 -11.95 5.98
C PHE A 147 -3.84 -11.82 5.27
N VAL A 148 -3.06 -10.84 5.68
CA VAL A 148 -1.65 -10.73 5.29
C VAL A 148 -0.79 -10.72 6.55
N PHE A 149 0.25 -11.55 6.57
CA PHE A 149 1.27 -11.46 7.61
C PHE A 149 2.52 -10.82 7.02
N ASP A 150 2.87 -9.64 7.52
CA ASP A 150 4.12 -8.97 7.18
C ASP A 150 5.20 -9.45 8.14
N LYS A 151 6.12 -10.28 7.62
CA LYS A 151 7.19 -10.92 8.39
C LYS A 151 8.27 -9.92 8.82
N GLU A 152 8.49 -8.83 8.09
CA GLU A 152 9.48 -7.83 8.46
C GLU A 152 9.09 -7.07 9.72
N VAL A 153 7.80 -6.75 9.86
CA VAL A 153 7.30 -6.01 11.04
C VAL A 153 6.58 -6.89 12.04
N GLY A 154 6.36 -8.17 11.74
CA GLY A 154 5.64 -9.12 12.59
C GLY A 154 4.19 -8.70 12.83
N LYS A 155 3.53 -8.15 11.83
CA LYS A 155 2.14 -7.64 11.95
C LYS A 155 1.17 -8.48 11.14
N LEU A 156 0.02 -8.74 11.76
CA LEU A 156 -1.15 -9.29 11.08
C LEU A 156 -1.99 -8.16 10.48
N ILE A 157 -2.42 -8.33 9.24
CA ILE A 157 -3.24 -7.38 8.51
C ILE A 157 -4.52 -8.13 8.11
N VAL A 158 -5.67 -7.55 8.47
CA VAL A 158 -6.97 -7.93 7.94
C VAL A 158 -7.18 -7.15 6.64
N VAL A 159 -7.42 -7.85 5.54
CA VAL A 159 -7.58 -7.24 4.21
C VAL A 159 -9.03 -7.33 3.78
N GLU A 160 -9.57 -6.19 3.37
CA GLU A 160 -10.85 -6.09 2.66
C GLU A 160 -10.61 -5.46 1.30
N ASN A 161 -11.11 -6.09 0.23
CA ASN A 161 -10.98 -5.58 -1.12
C ASN A 161 -12.30 -4.95 -1.54
N GLU A 162 -12.26 -3.69 -1.98
CA GLU A 162 -13.44 -2.91 -2.28
C GLU A 162 -13.34 -2.34 -3.69
N ILE A 163 -14.47 -2.19 -4.37
CA ILE A 163 -14.55 -1.41 -5.61
C ILE A 163 -15.15 -0.04 -5.34
N ALA A 164 -14.79 0.96 -6.13
CA ALA A 164 -15.10 2.38 -5.90
C ALA A 164 -16.59 2.71 -5.89
N THR A 165 -17.41 1.80 -6.44
CA THR A 165 -18.87 1.89 -6.38
C THR A 165 -19.43 1.61 -5.00
N HIS A 166 -18.66 1.00 -4.10
CA HIS A 166 -19.09 0.73 -2.73
C HIS A 166 -19.06 2.01 -1.88
N ASP A 167 -20.19 2.28 -1.21
CA ASP A 167 -20.32 3.46 -0.36
C ASP A 167 -19.54 3.30 0.94
N LEU A 168 -18.72 4.29 1.27
CA LEU A 168 -17.89 4.28 2.48
C LEU A 168 -18.74 4.06 3.75
N TRP A 169 -19.89 4.72 3.87
CA TRP A 169 -20.70 4.71 5.10
C TRP A 169 -21.65 3.53 5.20
N GLY A 170 -22.22 3.11 4.08
CA GLY A 170 -23.21 2.03 3.98
C GLY A 170 -22.60 0.65 3.78
N HIS A 171 -21.38 0.57 3.27
CA HIS A 171 -20.70 -0.69 2.96
C HIS A 171 -19.43 -0.88 3.81
N ILE A 172 -18.39 -0.09 3.51
CA ILE A 172 -17.02 -0.30 4.01
C ILE A 172 -16.93 -0.14 5.54
N ILE A 173 -17.50 0.94 6.10
CA ILE A 173 -17.45 1.20 7.55
C ILE A 173 -18.13 0.07 8.35
N PRO A 174 -19.34 -0.39 7.99
CA PRO A 174 -19.94 -1.58 8.59
C PRO A 174 -19.04 -2.82 8.59
N GLN A 175 -18.30 -3.11 7.51
CA GLN A 175 -17.33 -4.22 7.48
C GLN A 175 -16.21 -4.02 8.49
N ILE A 176 -15.58 -2.84 8.50
CA ILE A 176 -14.50 -2.50 9.45
C ILE A 176 -14.95 -2.70 10.90
N ILE A 177 -16.17 -2.28 11.25
CA ILE A 177 -16.72 -2.43 12.60
C ILE A 177 -16.94 -3.91 12.94
N GLU A 178 -17.47 -4.70 12.02
CA GLU A 178 -17.68 -6.14 12.22
C GLU A 178 -16.34 -6.89 12.36
N PHE A 179 -15.32 -6.54 11.58
CA PHE A 179 -13.98 -7.10 11.73
C PHE A 179 -13.37 -6.77 13.08
N PHE A 180 -13.47 -5.52 13.51
CA PHE A 180 -13.00 -5.13 14.82
C PHE A 180 -13.69 -5.91 15.95
N ASN A 181 -15.01 -6.02 15.90
CA ASN A 181 -15.77 -6.74 16.92
C ASN A 181 -15.49 -8.24 16.89
N GLY A 182 -15.45 -8.85 15.70
CA GLY A 182 -15.16 -10.27 15.51
C GLY A 182 -13.74 -10.64 15.94
N MET A 183 -12.74 -9.80 15.66
CA MET A 183 -11.37 -10.04 16.11
C MET A 183 -11.19 -9.93 17.64
N ARG A 184 -12.23 -9.56 18.39
CA ARG A 184 -12.27 -9.57 19.87
C ARG A 184 -13.08 -10.73 20.42
N ASP A 185 -13.89 -11.36 19.59
CA ASP A 185 -14.70 -12.51 19.97
C ASP A 185 -13.83 -13.76 20.09
N ASP A 186 -13.90 -14.42 21.24
CA ASP A 186 -13.04 -15.56 21.54
C ASP A 186 -13.31 -16.74 20.58
N GLN A 187 -14.56 -16.96 20.17
CA GLN A 187 -14.89 -18.04 19.23
C GLN A 187 -14.24 -17.78 17.86
N THR A 188 -14.35 -16.55 17.38
CA THR A 188 -13.71 -16.11 16.13
C THR A 188 -12.19 -16.24 16.24
N LYS A 189 -11.56 -15.81 17.34
CA LYS A 189 -10.12 -15.98 17.57
C LYS A 189 -9.71 -17.45 17.53
N GLN A 190 -10.46 -18.35 18.18
CA GLN A 190 -10.12 -19.78 18.17
C GLN A 190 -10.23 -20.37 16.75
N ALA A 191 -11.30 -20.03 16.02
CA ALA A 191 -11.48 -20.47 14.64
C ALA A 191 -10.32 -19.99 13.75
N LEU A 192 -9.88 -18.73 13.90
CA LEU A 192 -8.74 -18.20 13.15
C LEU A 192 -7.43 -18.92 13.49
N LYS A 193 -7.18 -19.29 14.76
CA LYS A 193 -5.91 -19.95 15.15
C LYS A 193 -5.82 -21.40 14.69
N TYR A 194 -6.94 -22.11 14.70
CA TYR A 194 -6.95 -23.57 14.54
C TYR A 194 -7.60 -24.07 13.25
N ASP A 195 -8.53 -23.31 12.67
CA ASP A 195 -9.25 -23.72 11.46
C ASP A 195 -8.70 -23.06 10.18
N VAL A 196 -7.60 -22.30 10.31
CA VAL A 196 -6.88 -21.68 9.20
C VAL A 196 -5.49 -22.30 9.09
N GLU A 197 -5.11 -22.66 7.86
CA GLU A 197 -3.79 -23.20 7.56
C GLU A 197 -2.77 -22.07 7.39
N TRP A 198 -2.19 -21.65 8.51
CA TRP A 198 -1.06 -20.72 8.52
C TRP A 198 0.25 -21.40 8.11
N ASN A 199 1.16 -20.66 7.48
CA ASN A 199 2.50 -21.15 7.20
C ASN A 199 3.18 -21.55 8.52
N ALA A 200 3.80 -22.73 8.57
CA ALA A 200 4.41 -23.28 9.78
C ALA A 200 5.43 -22.33 10.42
N ASP A 201 6.20 -21.61 9.60
CA ASP A 201 7.26 -20.71 10.07
C ASP A 201 6.70 -19.45 10.75
N ASP A 202 5.50 -19.01 10.35
CA ASP A 202 4.89 -17.75 10.81
C ASP A 202 3.72 -17.98 11.77
N LYS A 203 3.21 -19.21 11.85
CA LYS A 203 1.99 -19.59 12.59
C LYS A 203 2.00 -19.11 14.04
N LEU A 204 3.12 -19.26 14.76
CA LEU A 204 3.19 -18.87 16.17
C LEU A 204 3.05 -17.35 16.33
N SER A 205 3.72 -16.57 15.48
CA SER A 205 3.64 -15.10 15.48
C SER A 205 2.25 -14.60 15.08
N ILE A 206 1.61 -15.27 14.12
CA ILE A 206 0.23 -14.95 13.72
C ILE A 206 -0.73 -15.22 14.88
N ILE A 207 -0.64 -16.38 15.53
CA ILE A 207 -1.47 -16.72 16.69
C ILE A 207 -1.26 -15.72 17.83
N GLU A 208 -0.01 -15.35 18.11
CA GLU A 208 0.33 -14.35 19.12
C GLU A 208 -0.27 -12.97 18.79
N ALA A 209 -0.23 -12.56 17.52
CA ALA A 209 -0.85 -11.32 17.04
C ALA A 209 -2.38 -11.34 17.22
N ILE A 210 -3.04 -12.46 16.92
CA ILE A 210 -4.48 -12.66 17.15
C ILE A 210 -4.81 -12.54 18.65
N ASP A 211 -4.04 -13.22 19.50
CA ASP A 211 -4.26 -13.23 20.95
C ASP A 211 -4.11 -11.84 21.58
N LYS A 212 -3.09 -11.11 21.16
CA LYS A 212 -2.81 -9.76 21.65
C LYS A 212 -3.65 -8.67 20.98
N GLU A 213 -4.51 -9.02 20.02
CA GLU A 213 -5.24 -8.08 19.17
C GLU A 213 -4.31 -7.08 18.46
N GLN A 214 -3.14 -7.56 18.03
CA GLN A 214 -2.13 -6.79 17.32
C GLN A 214 -2.31 -6.97 15.81
N TYR A 215 -3.31 -6.30 15.27
CA TYR A 215 -3.60 -6.29 13.85
C TYR A 215 -3.92 -4.89 13.32
N GLU A 216 -3.83 -4.75 12.01
CA GLU A 216 -4.29 -3.57 11.28
C GLU A 216 -5.41 -4.00 10.31
N ILE A 217 -6.29 -3.07 9.96
CA ILE A 217 -7.28 -3.27 8.90
C ILE A 217 -6.82 -2.45 7.70
N VAL A 218 -6.61 -3.11 6.57
CA VAL A 218 -6.29 -2.46 5.30
C VAL A 218 -7.43 -2.71 4.33
N VAL A 219 -8.10 -1.64 3.92
CA VAL A 219 -9.05 -1.66 2.82
C VAL A 219 -8.28 -1.34 1.55
N VAL A 220 -8.18 -2.30 0.64
CA VAL A 220 -7.63 -2.09 -0.70
C VAL A 220 -8.78 -1.73 -1.62
N ILE A 221 -8.67 -0.63 -2.37
CA ILE A 221 -9.75 -0.14 -3.24
C ILE A 221 -9.23 0.23 -4.63
N ASP A 222 -9.99 -0.06 -5.67
CA ASP A 222 -9.59 0.20 -7.06
C ASP A 222 -9.49 1.71 -7.37
N ALA A 223 -10.36 2.54 -6.75
CA ALA A 223 -10.23 3.99 -6.78
C ALA A 223 -10.72 4.65 -5.48
N LEU A 224 -9.90 5.53 -4.91
CA LEU A 224 -10.28 6.33 -3.76
C LEU A 224 -11.13 7.54 -4.19
N THR A 225 -12.43 7.46 -3.95
CA THR A 225 -13.40 8.54 -4.24
C THR A 225 -13.63 9.49 -3.07
N PHE A 226 -12.95 9.26 -1.94
CA PHE A 226 -13.10 10.02 -0.69
C PHE A 226 -11.74 10.37 -0.06
N ASP A 227 -11.75 11.33 0.87
CA ASP A 227 -10.55 11.67 1.66
C ASP A 227 -10.28 10.58 2.70
N ALA A 228 -9.31 9.70 2.40
CA ALA A 228 -8.91 8.60 3.27
C ALA A 228 -8.45 9.04 4.68
N LYS A 229 -7.83 10.23 4.80
CA LYS A 229 -7.37 10.75 6.09
C LYS A 229 -8.56 11.20 6.93
N LYS A 230 -9.53 11.88 6.32
CA LYS A 230 -10.78 12.25 6.97
C LYS A 230 -11.59 11.00 7.35
N ALA A 231 -11.77 10.06 6.43
CA ALA A 231 -12.45 8.79 6.68
C ALA A 231 -11.85 8.04 7.87
N ARG A 232 -10.52 7.88 7.91
CA ARG A 232 -9.82 7.26 9.04
C ARG A 232 -10.09 7.99 10.35
N LYS A 233 -10.10 9.33 10.35
CA LYS A 233 -10.41 10.12 11.55
C LYS A 233 -11.84 9.85 12.03
N ASP A 234 -12.79 9.92 11.11
CA ASP A 234 -14.21 9.77 11.41
C ASP A 234 -14.51 8.36 11.94
N ILE A 235 -13.91 7.32 11.35
CA ILE A 235 -14.04 5.93 11.81
C ILE A 235 -13.43 5.75 13.20
N ASN A 236 -12.25 6.35 13.46
CA ASN A 236 -11.64 6.28 14.78
C ASN A 236 -12.47 6.99 15.85
N GLU A 237 -13.08 8.13 15.52
CA GLU A 237 -14.04 8.80 16.42
C GLU A 237 -15.26 7.92 16.67
N LEU A 238 -15.80 7.26 15.64
CA LEU A 238 -16.91 6.33 15.79
C LEU A 238 -16.54 5.15 16.72
N ILE A 239 -15.40 4.50 16.51
CA ILE A 239 -14.94 3.35 17.30
C ILE A 239 -14.73 3.72 18.78
N LYS A 240 -14.27 4.95 19.08
CA LYS A 240 -14.15 5.42 20.47
C LYS A 240 -15.46 5.37 21.24
N HIS A 241 -16.60 5.54 20.58
CA HIS A 241 -17.92 5.43 21.22
C HIS A 241 -18.26 3.97 21.57
N PHE A 242 -17.74 3.02 20.80
CA PHE A 242 -17.95 1.59 21.02
C PHE A 242 -16.96 0.97 22.00
N VAL A 243 -15.72 1.50 22.09
CA VAL A 243 -14.66 0.91 22.92
C VAL A 243 -13.89 1.97 23.68
N ARG A 244 -13.84 1.83 25.01
CA ARG A 244 -13.07 2.65 25.96
C ARG A 244 -11.57 2.67 25.61
N ASN A 245 -11.17 3.65 24.79
CA ASN A 245 -9.78 4.10 24.57
C ASN A 245 -8.80 3.19 23.78
N LYS A 246 -9.26 2.24 22.96
CA LYS A 246 -8.38 1.58 21.97
C LYS A 246 -8.62 2.13 20.57
N SER A 247 -7.56 2.59 19.92
CA SER A 247 -7.54 2.93 18.49
C SER A 247 -7.18 1.72 17.65
N ILE A 248 -7.80 1.56 16.48
CA ILE A 248 -7.40 0.57 15.48
C ILE A 248 -6.58 1.29 14.41
N SER A 249 -5.51 0.66 13.95
CA SER A 249 -4.83 1.08 12.73
C SER A 249 -5.66 0.67 11.52
N ILE A 250 -6.33 1.66 10.91
CA ILE A 250 -7.08 1.49 9.67
C ILE A 250 -6.36 2.25 8.56
N HIS A 251 -6.17 1.59 7.43
CA HIS A 251 -5.51 2.13 6.26
C HIS A 251 -6.37 1.88 5.03
N PHE A 252 -6.44 2.86 4.15
CA PHE A 252 -6.99 2.70 2.81
C PHE A 252 -5.81 2.71 1.84
N ARG A 253 -5.75 1.73 0.94
CA ARG A 253 -4.75 1.67 -0.12
C ARG A 253 -5.46 1.65 -1.45
N GLU A 254 -5.12 2.59 -2.32
CA GLU A 254 -5.60 2.52 -3.70
C GLU A 254 -4.71 1.54 -4.48
N PHE A 255 -5.31 0.62 -5.23
CA PHE A 255 -4.59 -0.29 -6.12
C PHE A 255 -5.19 -0.23 -7.53
N LYS A 256 -4.40 0.25 -8.49
CA LYS A 256 -4.78 0.32 -9.90
C LYS A 256 -3.85 -0.53 -10.74
N MET A 257 -4.42 -1.15 -11.75
CA MET A 257 -3.70 -1.92 -12.76
C MET A 257 -3.94 -1.30 -14.13
N PHE A 258 -2.90 -1.24 -14.95
CA PHE A 258 -2.97 -0.78 -16.32
C PHE A 258 -2.33 -1.82 -17.24
N SER A 259 -2.93 -2.10 -18.40
CA SER A 259 -2.42 -3.07 -19.36
C SER A 259 -2.05 -2.40 -20.68
N SER A 260 -0.98 -2.86 -21.32
CA SER A 260 -0.69 -2.49 -22.71
C SER A 260 -1.65 -3.19 -23.68
N ASP A 261 -2.04 -2.50 -24.75
CA ASP A 261 -2.76 -3.10 -25.87
C ASP A 261 -1.84 -3.86 -26.83
N LYS A 262 -0.53 -3.59 -26.80
CA LYS A 262 0.44 -4.16 -27.73
C LYS A 262 1.07 -5.45 -27.22
N ASP A 263 1.14 -5.63 -25.90
CA ASP A 263 1.66 -6.85 -25.28
C ASP A 263 1.08 -7.11 -23.88
N GLN A 264 1.54 -8.19 -23.23
CA GLN A 264 1.05 -8.61 -21.91
C GLN A 264 1.66 -7.82 -20.74
N ARG A 265 2.35 -6.68 -20.99
CA ARG A 265 2.92 -5.87 -19.90
C ARG A 265 1.81 -5.18 -19.10
N ARG A 266 2.02 -5.10 -17.79
CA ARG A 266 1.14 -4.44 -16.83
C ARG A 266 1.91 -3.37 -16.06
N LEU A 267 1.27 -2.24 -15.80
CA LEU A 267 1.72 -1.24 -14.85
C LEU A 267 0.77 -1.26 -13.66
N PHE A 268 1.30 -0.94 -12.48
CA PHE A 268 0.53 -0.93 -11.26
C PHE A 268 0.76 0.40 -10.56
N VAL A 269 -0.27 0.88 -9.85
CA VAL A 269 -0.18 2.05 -8.98
C VAL A 269 -0.73 1.66 -7.63
N VAL A 270 0.07 1.87 -6.57
CA VAL A 270 -0.31 1.64 -5.18
C VAL A 270 -0.13 2.95 -4.41
N ASN A 271 -1.22 3.51 -3.87
CA ASN A 271 -1.21 4.75 -3.07
C ASN A 271 -1.67 4.53 -1.63
#